data_AF-A0A5N9B181-F1
#
_entry.id   AF-A0A5N9B181-F1
#
_cell.length_a   1.000
_cell.length_b   1.000
_cell.length_c   1.000
_cell.angle_alpha   90.00
_cell.angle_beta   90.00
_cell.angle_gamma   90.00
#
_symmetry.space_group_name_H-M   'P 1'
#
loop_
_entity.id
_entity.type
_entity.pdbx_description
1 polymer ?
#
loop_
_entity_poly.entity_id
_entity_poly.type
_entity_poly.pdbx_seq_one_letter_code
_entity_poly.pdbx_strand_id
1 'polypeptide(L)'
;MHKLKLFSFSLLPLLLLGAETESRILWSLLSFIWIPIIIAIVAFFIIANRRKQKKLRESLSKKTDQVVYEGASTDLLQLIHDFNDIGIQTKTDKRDEAFEKILRRGWWTFLLRRLHGMLTIPEGLVNTVTIHHRPRGKDSPPRWWYLFCIPDVRITPKNNMKLKTKRLKSTPLIGEVIDTTWQGNDHGSGLAQTLSDDKEVDDFTARVGNVQIYAHSKAFRGWVLEIDRQFHPTIDDWKTIQKIADYLVRSPVGL
;
A
#
# COMPACT_ATOMS: atom_id res chain seq x y z
N MET A 1 -12.17 -18.68 16.37
CA MET A 1 -13.41 -18.02 16.88
C MET A 1 -13.03 -16.74 17.61
N HIS A 2 -12.98 -15.60 16.90
CA HIS A 2 -12.60 -14.32 17.51
C HIS A 2 -13.86 -13.55 17.96
N LYS A 3 -13.97 -13.31 19.27
CA LYS A 3 -14.98 -12.45 19.89
C LYS A 3 -14.74 -11.00 19.46
N LEU A 4 -15.71 -10.40 18.77
CA LEU A 4 -15.79 -8.94 18.63
C LEU A 4 -16.04 -8.33 20.01
N LYS A 5 -15.09 -7.55 20.53
CA LYS A 5 -15.38 -6.58 21.59
C LYS A 5 -16.04 -5.36 20.92
N LEU A 6 -17.36 -5.31 20.99
CA LEU A 6 -18.14 -4.09 20.74
C LEU A 6 -17.82 -3.12 21.89
N PHE A 7 -17.04 -2.08 21.60
CA PHE A 7 -16.93 -0.92 22.48
C PHE A 7 -18.29 -0.22 22.49
N SER A 8 -18.90 -0.19 23.66
CA SER A 8 -20.11 0.56 23.97
C SER A 8 -19.87 2.06 23.78
N PHE A 9 -20.43 2.64 22.74
CA PHE A 9 -20.66 4.08 22.68
C PHE A 9 -21.90 4.44 23.51
N SER A 10 -21.78 4.37 24.84
CA SER A 10 -22.77 4.93 25.77
C SER A 10 -22.37 6.35 26.18
N LEU A 11 -22.53 7.31 25.27
CA LEU A 11 -22.53 8.73 25.65
C LEU A 11 -23.79 9.48 25.19
N LEU A 12 -24.64 8.83 24.39
CA LEU A 12 -25.94 9.37 24.01
C LEU A 12 -26.97 9.50 25.17
N PRO A 13 -26.95 8.72 26.26
CA PRO A 13 -27.94 8.91 27.32
C PRO A 13 -27.71 10.18 28.17
N LEU A 14 -26.48 10.71 28.20
CA LEU A 14 -26.12 11.82 29.09
C LEU A 14 -26.48 13.20 28.53
N LEU A 15 -26.64 13.34 27.21
CA LEU A 15 -27.06 14.59 26.57
C LEU A 15 -28.58 14.83 26.61
N LEU A 16 -29.37 13.82 26.97
CA LEU A 16 -30.84 13.91 26.94
C LEU A 16 -31.43 14.32 28.29
N LEU A 17 -30.65 14.47 29.36
CA LEU A 17 -31.15 14.75 30.73
C LEU A 17 -31.85 16.11 30.90
N GLY A 18 -31.77 17.02 29.92
CA GLY A 18 -32.44 18.33 29.95
C GLY A 18 -33.43 18.60 28.81
N ALA A 19 -33.79 17.60 28.00
CA ALA A 19 -34.66 17.80 26.84
C ALA A 19 -36.11 17.36 27.13
N GLU A 20 -37.10 18.21 26.79
CA GLU A 20 -38.53 17.95 26.97
C GLU A 20 -38.96 16.60 26.36
N THR A 21 -39.90 15.92 27.01
CA THR A 21 -40.30 14.53 26.77
C THR A 21 -40.65 14.23 25.31
N GLU A 22 -41.23 15.18 24.58
CA GLU A 22 -41.55 15.04 23.16
C GLU A 22 -40.30 14.96 22.27
N SER A 23 -39.26 15.75 22.56
CA SER A 23 -38.01 15.72 21.79
C SER A 23 -37.31 14.37 21.92
N ARG A 24 -37.30 13.75 23.10
CA ARG A 24 -36.75 12.41 23.35
C ARG A 24 -37.45 11.33 22.52
N ILE A 25 -38.78 11.38 22.43
CA ILE A 25 -39.57 10.43 21.64
C ILE A 25 -39.27 10.60 20.15
N LEU A 26 -39.19 11.84 19.66
CA LEU A 26 -38.92 12.14 18.25
C LEU A 26 -37.52 11.70 17.82
N TRP A 27 -36.49 11.93 18.65
CA TRP A 27 -35.13 11.41 18.42
C TRP A 27 -35.06 9.88 18.46
N SER A 28 -35.83 9.23 19.35
CA SER A 28 -35.89 7.77 19.42
C SER A 28 -36.54 7.16 18.18
N LEU A 29 -37.66 7.72 17.69
CA LEU A 29 -38.35 7.28 16.48
C LEU A 29 -37.51 7.49 15.22
N LEU A 30 -36.81 8.62 15.12
CA LEU A 30 -35.85 8.88 14.04
C LEU A 30 -34.71 7.85 14.05
N SER A 31 -34.22 7.44 15.22
CA SER A 31 -33.15 6.43 15.32
C SER A 31 -33.60 5.04 14.79
N PHE A 32 -34.85 4.65 14.99
CA PHE A 32 -35.40 3.39 14.45
C PHE A 32 -35.48 3.37 12.92
N ILE A 33 -35.55 4.53 12.27
CA ILE A 33 -35.55 4.64 10.81
C ILE A 33 -34.11 4.70 10.26
N TRP A 34 -33.23 5.49 10.88
CA TRP A 34 -31.88 5.71 10.37
C TRP A 34 -30.94 4.51 10.58
N ILE A 35 -31.07 3.78 11.70
CA ILE A 35 -30.24 2.60 11.99
C ILE A 35 -30.37 1.50 10.91
N PRO A 36 -31.57 1.02 10.52
CA PRO A 36 -31.69 -0.01 9.49
C PRO A 36 -31.23 0.48 8.11
N ILE A 37 -31.41 1.77 7.79
CA ILE A 37 -30.87 2.37 6.55
C ILE A 37 -29.33 2.28 6.55
N ILE A 38 -28.66 2.69 7.63
CA ILE A 38 -27.20 2.60 7.74
C ILE A 38 -26.75 1.14 7.65
N ILE A 39 -27.43 0.21 8.32
CA ILE A 39 -27.13 -1.23 8.25
C ILE A 39 -27.26 -1.74 6.81
N ALA A 40 -28.33 -1.37 6.10
CA ALA A 40 -28.55 -1.76 4.71
C ALA A 40 -27.45 -1.21 3.78
N ILE A 41 -27.05 0.05 3.96
CA ILE A 41 -25.95 0.67 3.20
C ILE A 41 -24.64 -0.07 3.46
N VAL A 42 -24.29 -0.31 4.73
CA VAL A 42 -23.06 -1.05 5.09
C VAL A 42 -23.09 -2.46 4.53
N ALA A 43 -24.21 -3.18 4.65
CA ALA A 43 -24.39 -4.51 4.11
C ALA A 43 -24.25 -4.53 2.58
N PHE A 44 -24.83 -3.54 1.89
CA PHE A 44 -24.68 -3.37 0.44
C PHE A 44 -23.21 -3.24 0.03
N PHE A 45 -22.44 -2.37 0.70
CA PHE A 45 -21.00 -2.21 0.41
C PHE A 45 -20.20 -3.49 0.69
N ILE A 46 -20.51 -4.21 1.78
CA ILE A 46 -19.86 -5.50 2.10
C ILE A 46 -20.16 -6.53 1.00
N ILE A 47 -21.42 -6.66 0.58
CA ILE A 47 -21.85 -7.61 -0.45
C ILE A 47 -21.22 -7.24 -1.80
N ALA A 48 -21.23 -5.96 -2.19
CA ALA A 48 -20.64 -5.49 -3.42
C ALA A 48 -19.13 -5.78 -3.47
N ASN A 49 -18.40 -5.52 -2.38
CA ASN A 49 -16.98 -5.83 -2.31
C ASN A 49 -16.71 -7.34 -2.40
N ARG A 50 -17.50 -8.18 -1.70
CA ARG A 50 -17.40 -9.65 -1.81
C ARG A 50 -17.65 -10.14 -3.24
N ARG A 51 -18.65 -9.59 -3.93
CA ARG A 51 -18.93 -9.91 -5.34
C ARG A 51 -17.76 -9.52 -6.24
N LYS A 52 -17.16 -8.34 -6.04
CA LYS A 52 -15.97 -7.90 -6.79
C LYS A 52 -14.79 -8.86 -6.58
N GLN A 53 -14.50 -9.24 -5.33
CA GLN A 53 -13.43 -10.18 -5.01
C GLN A 53 -13.66 -11.55 -5.67
N LYS A 54 -14.90 -12.07 -5.61
CA LYS A 54 -15.26 -13.34 -6.24
C LYS A 54 -15.02 -13.29 -7.75
N LYS A 55 -15.52 -12.25 -8.44
CA LYS A 55 -15.30 -12.06 -9.88
C LYS A 55 -13.81 -12.00 -10.26
N LEU A 56 -13.01 -11.25 -9.49
CA LEU A 56 -11.57 -11.14 -9.77
C LEU A 56 -10.86 -12.49 -9.60
N ARG A 57 -11.19 -13.26 -8.55
CA ARG A 57 -10.62 -14.60 -8.33
C ARG A 57 -11.03 -15.61 -9.39
N GLU A 58 -12.31 -15.62 -9.77
CA GLU A 58 -12.80 -16.51 -10.83
C GLU A 58 -12.13 -16.19 -12.17
N SER A 59 -11.94 -14.89 -12.47
CA SER A 59 -11.19 -14.45 -13.64
C SER A 59 -9.73 -14.91 -13.60
N LEU A 60 -9.05 -14.79 -12.44
CA LEU A 60 -7.68 -15.29 -12.27
C LEU A 60 -7.62 -16.80 -12.48
N SER A 61 -8.43 -17.57 -11.75
CA SER A 61 -8.45 -19.04 -11.85
C SER A 61 -8.77 -19.56 -13.25
N LYS A 62 -9.45 -18.77 -14.09
CA LYS A 62 -9.73 -19.13 -15.48
C LYS A 62 -8.57 -18.78 -16.42
N LYS A 63 -7.90 -17.66 -16.18
CA LYS A 63 -6.79 -17.17 -17.02
C LYS A 63 -5.45 -17.79 -16.64
N THR A 64 -5.27 -18.16 -15.39
CA THR A 64 -4.02 -18.66 -14.81
C THR A 64 -4.31 -19.85 -13.90
N ASP A 65 -3.37 -20.79 -13.81
CA ASP A 65 -3.43 -21.89 -12.85
C ASP A 65 -3.07 -21.45 -11.41
N GLN A 66 -3.11 -20.14 -11.14
CA GLN A 66 -2.70 -19.57 -9.85
C GLN A 66 -3.83 -19.68 -8.83
N VAL A 67 -3.57 -20.41 -7.75
CA VAL A 67 -4.50 -20.52 -6.61
C VAL A 67 -4.26 -19.38 -5.62
N VAL A 68 -5.19 -18.44 -5.55
CA VAL A 68 -5.18 -17.34 -4.57
C VAL A 68 -5.98 -17.72 -3.32
N TYR A 69 -5.41 -17.50 -2.13
CA TYR A 69 -6.06 -17.86 -0.87
C TYR A 69 -7.38 -17.13 -0.61
N GLU A 70 -8.29 -17.78 0.12
CA GLU A 70 -9.57 -17.20 0.49
C GLU A 70 -9.38 -16.02 1.46
N GLY A 71 -10.02 -14.89 1.15
CA GLY A 71 -9.90 -13.65 1.92
C GLY A 71 -8.86 -12.66 1.40
N ALA A 72 -8.10 -13.01 0.36
CA ALA A 72 -7.26 -12.07 -0.40
C ALA A 72 -8.02 -10.79 -0.74
N SER A 73 -7.37 -9.65 -0.51
CA SER A 73 -7.97 -8.34 -0.68
C SER A 73 -8.23 -8.00 -2.15
N THR A 74 -9.12 -7.04 -2.39
CA THR A 74 -9.41 -6.57 -3.75
C THR A 74 -8.18 -5.94 -4.41
N ASP A 75 -7.38 -5.21 -3.65
CA ASP A 75 -6.16 -4.55 -4.13
C ASP A 75 -5.10 -5.56 -4.55
N LEU A 76 -4.92 -6.64 -3.78
CA LEU A 76 -4.01 -7.73 -4.13
C LEU A 76 -4.46 -8.45 -5.40
N LEU A 77 -5.74 -8.78 -5.48
CA LEU A 77 -6.30 -9.44 -6.67
C LEU A 77 -6.17 -8.58 -7.91
N GLN A 78 -6.35 -7.26 -7.79
CA GLN A 78 -6.16 -6.34 -8.89
C GLN A 78 -4.69 -6.29 -9.32
N LEU A 79 -3.75 -6.20 -8.38
CA LEU A 79 -2.32 -6.19 -8.70
C LEU A 79 -1.87 -7.48 -9.41
N ILE A 80 -2.42 -8.64 -9.05
CA ILE A 80 -2.14 -9.89 -9.76
C ILE A 80 -2.63 -9.81 -11.22
N HIS A 81 -3.83 -9.27 -11.45
CA HIS A 81 -4.32 -9.05 -12.82
C HIS A 81 -3.41 -8.11 -13.58
N ASP A 82 -3.05 -6.96 -12.99
CA ASP A 82 -2.22 -5.96 -13.66
C ASP A 82 -0.85 -6.54 -14.02
N PHE A 83 -0.22 -7.32 -13.12
CA PHE A 83 1.04 -8.02 -13.43
C PHE A 83 0.88 -9.07 -14.53
N ASN A 84 -0.15 -9.91 -14.46
CA ASN A 84 -0.39 -10.92 -15.48
C ASN A 84 -0.65 -10.30 -16.86
N ASP A 85 -1.37 -9.17 -16.92
CA ASP A 85 -1.68 -8.44 -18.16
C ASP A 85 -0.41 -7.84 -18.80
N ILE A 86 0.61 -7.52 -18.00
CA ILE A 86 1.94 -7.12 -18.51
C ILE A 86 2.93 -8.29 -18.65
N GLY A 87 2.47 -9.53 -18.47
CA GLY A 87 3.28 -10.74 -18.66
C GLY A 87 4.18 -11.13 -17.48
N ILE A 88 3.99 -10.52 -16.31
CA ILE A 88 4.76 -10.84 -15.10
C ILE A 88 4.03 -11.90 -14.29
N GLN A 89 4.65 -13.08 -14.18
CA GLN A 89 4.12 -14.16 -13.37
C GLN A 89 4.28 -13.86 -11.88
N THR A 90 3.23 -14.11 -11.11
CA THR A 90 3.26 -13.97 -9.66
C THR A 90 2.80 -15.25 -8.99
N LYS A 91 3.30 -15.48 -7.78
CA LYS A 91 2.83 -16.55 -6.90
C LYS A 91 2.27 -15.90 -5.64
N THR A 92 1.05 -16.30 -5.28
CA THR A 92 0.46 -15.90 -4.02
C THR A 92 0.89 -16.85 -2.94
N ASP A 93 1.67 -16.36 -1.99
CA ASP A 93 2.00 -17.13 -0.80
C ASP A 93 0.89 -17.04 0.24
N LYS A 94 0.95 -17.93 1.23
CA LYS A 94 0.15 -17.76 2.45
C LYS A 94 0.53 -16.43 3.08
N ARG A 95 -0.48 -15.67 3.50
CA ARG A 95 -0.27 -14.35 4.11
C ARG A 95 0.67 -14.46 5.32
N ASP A 96 1.84 -13.84 5.21
CA ASP A 96 2.80 -13.73 6.31
C ASP A 96 2.60 -12.40 7.06
N GLU A 97 1.79 -12.45 8.11
CA GLU A 97 1.51 -11.28 8.94
C GLU A 97 2.75 -10.77 9.68
N ALA A 98 3.72 -11.64 9.98
CA ALA A 98 4.95 -11.25 10.68
C ALA A 98 5.83 -10.41 9.75
N PHE A 99 6.05 -10.90 8.52
CA PHE A 99 6.76 -10.18 7.47
C PHE A 99 6.11 -8.83 7.17
N GLU A 100 4.80 -8.83 6.90
CA GLU A 100 4.01 -7.63 6.62
C GLU A 100 4.08 -6.61 7.79
N LYS A 101 4.05 -7.09 9.05
CA LYS A 101 4.13 -6.23 10.23
C LYS A 101 5.51 -5.60 10.41
N ILE A 102 6.58 -6.32 10.09
CA ILE A 102 7.96 -5.80 10.22
C ILE A 102 8.27 -4.75 9.14
N LEU A 103 7.65 -4.88 7.95
CA LEU A 103 7.73 -3.86 6.89
C LEU A 103 6.96 -2.56 7.21
N ARG A 104 6.10 -2.55 8.22
CA ARG A 104 5.36 -1.34 8.62
C ARG A 104 6.25 -0.37 9.40
N ARG A 105 6.31 0.87 8.94
CA ARG A 105 7.12 1.92 9.58
C ARG A 105 6.44 2.51 10.82
N GLY A 106 6.73 1.96 11.99
CA GLY A 106 6.38 2.54 13.29
C GLY A 106 4.94 2.32 13.78
N TRP A 107 4.68 2.65 15.04
CA TRP A 107 3.43 2.34 15.73
C TRP A 107 2.19 3.10 15.21
N TRP A 108 2.36 4.32 14.68
CA TRP A 108 1.25 5.07 14.08
C TRP A 108 0.75 4.47 12.76
N THR A 109 1.65 3.90 11.95
CA THR A 109 1.24 3.19 10.72
C THR A 109 0.62 1.82 11.02
N PHE A 110 0.93 1.23 12.19
CA PHE A 110 0.31 -0.01 12.67
C PHE A 110 -1.20 0.13 12.90
N LEU A 111 -1.69 1.30 13.34
CA LEU A 111 -3.12 1.52 13.58
C LEU A 111 -3.89 1.86 12.29
N LEU A 112 -3.22 2.45 11.29
CA LEU A 112 -3.90 3.06 10.14
C LEU A 112 -3.83 2.21 8.86
N ARG A 113 -2.71 1.52 8.59
CA ARG A 113 -2.56 0.74 7.35
C ARG A 113 -3.20 -0.64 7.52
N ARG A 114 -4.08 -1.10 6.65
CA ARG A 114 -4.41 -2.53 6.59
C ARG A 114 -3.43 -3.21 5.64
N LEU A 115 -3.02 -4.41 6.02
CA LEU A 115 -2.15 -5.25 5.20
C LEU A 115 -3.02 -6.04 4.23
N HIS A 116 -2.66 -6.04 2.96
CA HIS A 116 -3.54 -6.50 1.88
C HIS A 116 -3.01 -7.76 1.18
N GLY A 117 -1.82 -8.25 1.55
CA GLY A 117 -1.20 -9.47 1.04
C GLY A 117 0.20 -9.26 0.47
N MET A 118 0.84 -10.39 0.15
CA MET A 118 2.19 -10.51 -0.41
C MET A 118 2.14 -11.34 -1.69
N LEU A 119 2.91 -10.95 -2.69
CA LEU A 119 3.14 -11.66 -3.94
C LEU A 119 4.62 -11.98 -4.06
N THR A 120 4.96 -13.22 -4.35
CA THR A 120 6.30 -13.61 -4.74
C THR A 120 6.42 -13.55 -6.26
N ILE A 121 7.51 -12.96 -6.73
CA ILE A 121 7.85 -12.83 -8.14
C ILE A 121 9.08 -13.73 -8.37
N PRO A 122 8.97 -14.78 -9.21
CA PRO A 122 10.06 -15.72 -9.41
C PRO A 122 11.20 -15.16 -10.26
N GLU A 123 10.94 -14.13 -11.07
CA GLU A 123 11.88 -13.58 -12.04
C GLU A 123 12.20 -12.10 -11.77
N GLY A 124 13.48 -11.76 -11.91
CA GLY A 124 14.00 -10.41 -11.67
C GLY A 124 14.62 -10.21 -10.29
N LEU A 125 15.11 -8.99 -10.05
CA LEU A 125 15.75 -8.58 -8.80
C LEU A 125 14.75 -8.29 -7.68
N VAL A 126 13.55 -7.81 -8.04
CA VAL A 126 12.42 -7.74 -7.12
C VAL A 126 11.83 -9.13 -6.97
N ASN A 127 11.91 -9.69 -5.77
CA ASN A 127 11.39 -11.04 -5.50
C ASN A 127 10.03 -11.03 -4.81
N THR A 128 9.64 -9.92 -4.19
CA THR A 128 8.43 -9.84 -3.38
C THR A 128 7.78 -8.47 -3.54
N VAL A 129 6.46 -8.45 -3.66
CA VAL A 129 5.65 -7.23 -3.64
C VAL A 129 4.58 -7.34 -2.55
N THR A 130 4.52 -6.34 -1.69
CA THR A 130 3.50 -6.22 -0.63
C THR A 130 2.70 -4.95 -0.80
N ILE A 131 1.40 -5.02 -0.51
CA ILE A 131 0.50 -3.86 -0.56
C ILE A 131 0.02 -3.51 0.85
N HIS A 132 0.18 -2.24 1.20
CA HIS A 132 -0.48 -1.64 2.36
C HIS A 132 -1.53 -0.65 1.88
N HIS A 133 -2.69 -0.62 2.51
CA HIS A 133 -3.72 0.37 2.19
C HIS A 133 -4.39 0.90 3.45
N ARG A 134 -4.46 2.23 3.55
CA ARG A 134 -5.23 2.94 4.58
C ARG A 134 -6.55 3.38 3.94
N PRO A 135 -7.71 2.98 4.52
CA PRO A 135 -9.00 3.44 4.02
C PRO A 135 -9.16 4.96 4.18
N ARG A 136 -10.15 5.51 3.49
CA ARG A 136 -10.55 6.91 3.63
C ARG A 136 -10.92 7.20 5.10
N GLY A 137 -10.34 8.26 5.66
CA GLY A 137 -10.74 8.84 6.94
C GLY A 137 -11.71 10.00 6.74
N LYS A 138 -12.15 10.63 7.85
CA LYS A 138 -13.02 11.82 7.81
C LYS A 138 -12.40 12.94 6.96
N ASP A 139 -11.16 13.31 7.28
CA ASP A 139 -10.46 14.46 6.67
C ASP A 139 -9.25 14.02 5.84
N SER A 140 -9.18 12.74 5.45
CA SER A 140 -8.02 12.23 4.72
C SER A 140 -8.39 11.20 3.65
N PRO A 141 -7.83 11.32 2.43
CA PRO A 141 -8.11 10.38 1.35
C PRO A 141 -7.56 8.99 1.67
N PRO A 142 -8.02 7.94 0.97
CA PRO A 142 -7.37 6.64 1.03
C PRO A 142 -5.92 6.75 0.54
N ARG A 143 -5.05 5.87 1.03
CA ARG A 143 -3.63 5.82 0.64
C ARG A 143 -3.18 4.38 0.46
N TRP A 144 -2.32 4.17 -0.53
CA TRP A 144 -1.72 2.89 -0.86
C TRP A 144 -0.21 3.00 -0.80
N TRP A 145 0.43 1.92 -0.36
CA TRP A 145 1.86 1.75 -0.44
C TRP A 145 2.16 0.41 -1.06
N TYR A 146 2.81 0.42 -2.22
CA TYR A 146 3.33 -0.77 -2.87
C TYR A 146 4.81 -0.87 -2.50
N LEU A 147 5.19 -1.99 -1.87
CA LEU A 147 6.54 -2.24 -1.37
C LEU A 147 7.15 -3.35 -2.22
N PHE A 148 8.12 -2.98 -3.04
CA PHE A 148 8.91 -3.89 -3.87
C PHE A 148 10.18 -4.24 -3.08
N CYS A 149 10.30 -5.50 -2.69
CA CYS A 149 11.40 -6.01 -1.91
C CYS A 149 12.46 -6.61 -2.84
N ILE A 150 13.70 -6.16 -2.66
CA ILE A 150 14.86 -6.51 -3.49
C ILE A 150 15.90 -7.11 -2.55
N PRO A 151 16.06 -8.45 -2.49
CA PRO A 151 17.02 -9.08 -1.60
C PRO A 151 18.45 -8.63 -1.89
N ASP A 152 19.19 -8.33 -0.81
CA ASP A 152 20.60 -7.99 -0.89
C ASP A 152 21.30 -8.43 0.40
N VAL A 153 22.12 -9.47 0.28
CA VAL A 153 22.84 -10.07 1.41
C VAL A 153 23.91 -9.16 1.99
N ARG A 154 24.29 -8.08 1.30
CA ARG A 154 25.26 -7.08 1.80
C ARG A 154 24.62 -6.19 2.86
N ILE A 155 23.30 -6.09 2.89
CA ILE A 155 22.56 -5.29 3.88
C ILE A 155 22.68 -5.93 5.26
N THR A 156 23.08 -5.08 6.21
CA THR A 156 23.22 -5.36 7.64
C THR A 156 22.31 -4.44 8.46
N PRO A 157 22.08 -4.73 9.74
CA PRO A 157 21.32 -3.86 10.63
C PRO A 157 21.90 -2.44 10.82
N LYS A 158 23.18 -2.22 10.47
CA LYS A 158 23.82 -0.89 10.55
C LYS A 158 23.41 0.00 9.38
N ASN A 159 23.13 -0.59 8.22
CA ASN A 159 22.76 0.17 7.04
C ASN A 159 21.39 0.83 7.24
N ASN A 160 21.38 2.16 7.24
CA ASN A 160 20.18 2.98 7.43
C ASN A 160 19.91 3.91 6.23
N MET A 161 20.51 3.59 5.07
CA MET A 161 20.35 4.34 3.83
C MET A 161 18.87 4.54 3.52
N LYS A 162 18.52 5.79 3.18
CA LYS A 162 17.15 6.16 2.83
C LYS A 162 17.15 7.31 1.86
N LEU A 163 16.57 7.07 0.69
CA LEU A 163 16.35 8.05 -0.36
C LEU A 163 14.87 8.26 -0.61
N LYS A 164 14.52 9.47 -1.03
CA LYS A 164 13.17 9.84 -1.42
C LYS A 164 13.21 10.80 -2.61
N THR A 165 12.21 10.70 -3.47
CA THR A 165 12.00 11.66 -4.53
C THR A 165 11.60 13.02 -3.96
N LYS A 166 12.18 14.10 -4.47
CA LYS A 166 11.75 15.49 -4.29
C LYS A 166 11.41 16.06 -5.66
N ARG A 167 10.13 16.40 -5.81
CA ARG A 167 9.57 16.92 -7.05
C ARG A 167 9.78 18.42 -7.14
N LEU A 168 10.28 18.87 -8.27
CA LEU A 168 10.24 20.26 -8.70
C LEU A 168 8.95 20.47 -9.49
N LYS A 169 8.19 21.52 -9.15
CA LYS A 169 6.94 21.85 -9.81
C LYS A 169 7.01 23.22 -10.44
N SER A 170 6.31 23.43 -11.56
CA SER A 170 6.20 24.74 -12.22
C SER A 170 5.58 25.80 -11.33
N THR A 171 4.59 25.39 -10.53
CA THR A 171 3.95 26.21 -9.50
C THR A 171 3.90 25.43 -8.19
N PRO A 172 4.28 26.01 -7.04
CA PRO A 172 4.15 25.35 -5.75
C PRO A 172 2.73 24.79 -5.54
N LEU A 173 2.63 23.58 -4.98
CA LEU A 173 1.40 22.82 -4.70
C LEU A 173 0.61 22.33 -5.94
N ILE A 174 0.34 23.18 -6.94
CA ILE A 174 -0.65 22.91 -8.01
C ILE A 174 0.00 22.69 -9.39
N GLY A 175 1.26 23.11 -9.58
CA GLY A 175 1.95 22.95 -10.86
C GLY A 175 2.27 21.51 -11.23
N GLU A 176 2.47 21.31 -12.53
CA GLU A 176 3.01 20.09 -13.14
C GLU A 176 4.43 19.82 -12.61
N VAL A 177 4.80 18.54 -12.57
CA VAL A 177 6.15 18.13 -12.18
C VAL A 177 7.08 18.41 -13.37
N ILE A 178 8.07 19.27 -13.17
CA ILE A 178 9.08 19.59 -14.18
C ILE A 178 10.23 18.59 -14.12
N ASP A 179 10.59 18.17 -12.90
CA ASP A 179 11.77 17.36 -12.63
C ASP A 179 11.62 16.65 -11.27
N THR A 180 12.27 15.50 -11.11
CA THR A 180 12.31 14.73 -9.87
C THR A 180 13.75 14.37 -9.49
N THR A 181 14.23 14.99 -8.42
CA THR A 181 15.54 14.66 -7.84
C THR A 181 15.41 13.65 -6.71
N TRP A 182 16.43 12.83 -6.50
CA TRP A 182 16.53 11.96 -5.35
C TRP A 182 17.33 12.61 -4.24
N GLN A 183 16.82 12.56 -3.01
CA GLN A 183 17.45 13.16 -1.84
C GLN A 183 17.41 12.22 -0.65
N GLY A 184 18.41 12.34 0.22
CA GLY A 184 18.49 11.57 1.46
C GLY A 184 19.94 11.24 1.81
N ASN A 185 20.11 10.35 2.78
CA ASN A 185 21.43 9.85 3.11
C ASN A 185 21.72 8.62 2.24
N ASP A 186 22.64 8.77 1.29
CA ASP A 186 23.17 7.70 0.43
C ASP A 186 24.55 7.20 0.90
N HIS A 187 25.06 7.72 2.03
CA HIS A 187 26.37 7.39 2.60
C HIS A 187 27.54 7.48 1.62
N GLY A 188 27.49 8.43 0.68
CA GLY A 188 28.55 8.63 -0.31
C GLY A 188 28.57 7.56 -1.40
N SER A 189 27.52 6.75 -1.54
CA SER A 189 27.40 5.74 -2.60
C SER A 189 27.22 6.36 -3.99
N GLY A 190 26.82 7.63 -4.08
CA GLY A 190 26.50 8.30 -5.34
C GLY A 190 25.13 7.89 -5.90
N LEU A 191 24.41 6.99 -5.23
CA LEU A 191 23.14 6.43 -5.70
C LEU A 191 22.07 7.51 -5.91
N ALA A 192 22.02 8.54 -5.05
CA ALA A 192 21.07 9.64 -5.22
C ALA A 192 21.30 10.40 -6.53
N GLN A 193 22.57 10.61 -6.88
CA GLN A 193 22.95 11.26 -8.13
C GLN A 193 22.64 10.35 -9.32
N THR A 194 23.05 9.07 -9.27
CA THR A 194 22.77 8.08 -10.32
C THR A 194 21.28 7.97 -10.64
N LEU A 195 20.42 7.95 -9.61
CA LEU A 195 18.97 7.89 -9.81
C LEU A 195 18.37 9.20 -10.33
N SER A 196 18.99 10.34 -10.06
CA SER A 196 18.50 11.65 -10.53
C SER A 196 18.92 11.94 -11.98
N ASP A 197 20.10 11.45 -12.39
CA ASP A 197 20.62 11.67 -13.75
C ASP A 197 20.01 10.70 -14.78
N ASP A 198 19.32 9.66 -14.32
CA ASP A 198 18.69 8.67 -15.19
C ASP A 198 17.30 9.14 -15.64
N LYS A 199 17.19 9.54 -16.91
CA LYS A 199 15.95 10.04 -17.49
C LYS A 199 14.76 9.07 -17.37
N GLU A 200 14.98 7.77 -17.53
CA GLU A 200 13.89 6.79 -17.43
C GLU A 200 13.38 6.67 -15.99
N VAL A 201 14.28 6.81 -15.01
CA VAL A 201 13.93 6.85 -13.58
C VAL A 201 13.20 8.15 -13.25
N ASP A 202 13.66 9.29 -13.75
CA ASP A 202 12.96 10.57 -13.57
C ASP A 202 11.54 10.52 -14.13
N ASP A 203 11.39 10.16 -15.42
CA ASP A 203 10.08 10.07 -16.09
C ASP A 203 9.13 9.11 -15.34
N PHE A 204 9.65 7.97 -14.87
CA PHE A 204 8.91 7.03 -14.02
C PHE A 204 8.46 7.68 -12.72
N THR A 205 9.38 8.28 -11.96
CA THR A 205 9.06 8.87 -10.64
C THR A 205 8.15 10.09 -10.75
N ALA A 206 8.24 10.88 -11.82
CA ALA A 206 7.32 11.97 -12.11
C ALA A 206 5.88 11.44 -12.29
N ARG A 207 5.72 10.36 -13.05
CA ARG A 207 4.43 9.68 -13.29
C ARG A 207 3.85 9.01 -12.05
N VAL A 208 4.61 8.13 -11.39
CA VAL A 208 4.03 7.19 -10.40
C VAL A 208 3.73 7.81 -9.03
N GLY A 209 4.43 8.86 -8.65
CA GLY A 209 4.18 9.51 -7.37
C GLY A 209 5.43 9.76 -6.53
N ASN A 210 5.22 9.78 -5.23
CA ASN A 210 6.32 9.83 -4.28
C ASN A 210 6.91 8.42 -4.17
N VAL A 211 8.18 8.29 -4.49
CA VAL A 211 8.93 7.04 -4.37
C VAL A 211 9.95 7.18 -3.26
N GLN A 212 10.14 6.12 -2.48
CA GLN A 212 11.17 6.05 -1.46
C GLN A 212 11.94 4.74 -1.59
N ILE A 213 13.23 4.80 -1.31
CA ILE A 213 14.10 3.63 -1.23
C ILE A 213 14.71 3.60 0.16
N TYR A 214 14.77 2.43 0.78
CA TYR A 214 15.45 2.27 2.06
C TYR A 214 16.00 0.86 2.25
N ALA A 215 17.11 0.77 2.97
CA ALA A 215 17.66 -0.49 3.43
C ALA A 215 16.75 -1.12 4.51
N HIS A 216 16.62 -2.44 4.47
CA HIS A 216 15.85 -3.22 5.42
C HIS A 216 16.61 -4.50 5.82
N SER A 217 16.60 -4.82 7.11
CA SER A 217 17.39 -5.92 7.67
C SER A 217 16.62 -6.86 8.59
N LYS A 218 15.34 -6.56 8.87
CA LYS A 218 14.53 -7.29 9.85
C LYS A 218 13.60 -8.31 9.20
N ALA A 219 12.65 -7.87 8.36
CA ALA A 219 11.70 -8.76 7.68
C ALA A 219 12.41 -9.62 6.64
N PHE A 220 13.33 -9.00 5.91
CA PHE A 220 14.32 -9.61 5.05
C PHE A 220 15.56 -8.71 5.04
N ARG A 221 16.62 -9.21 4.40
CA ARG A 221 17.85 -8.46 4.17
C ARG A 221 17.86 -7.97 2.73
N GLY A 222 17.74 -6.66 2.54
CA GLY A 222 17.73 -6.07 1.21
C GLY A 222 17.21 -4.63 1.18
N TRP A 223 16.73 -4.23 0.01
CA TRP A 223 16.17 -2.90 -0.25
C TRP A 223 14.66 -2.96 -0.42
N VAL A 224 13.98 -1.90 0.04
CA VAL A 224 12.57 -1.68 -0.25
C VAL A 224 12.42 -0.44 -1.11
N LEU A 225 11.83 -0.61 -2.28
CA LEU A 225 11.31 0.48 -3.11
C LEU A 225 9.81 0.63 -2.82
N GLU A 226 9.41 1.78 -2.28
CA GLU A 226 8.04 2.07 -1.85
C GLU A 226 7.41 3.16 -2.73
N ILE A 227 6.25 2.86 -3.31
CA ILE A 227 5.42 3.82 -4.06
C ILE A 227 4.19 4.18 -3.21
N ASP A 228 4.06 5.45 -2.82
CA ASP A 228 2.97 5.97 -1.94
C ASP A 228 1.79 6.53 -2.75
N ARG A 229 1.27 5.73 -3.71
CA ARG A 229 0.06 6.01 -4.50
C ARG A 229 -0.61 4.72 -4.95
N GLN A 230 -1.86 4.80 -5.39
CA GLN A 230 -2.45 3.71 -6.16
C GLN A 230 -1.65 3.53 -7.44
N PHE A 231 -1.29 2.29 -7.75
CA PHE A 231 -0.34 1.95 -8.80
C PHE A 231 -0.90 0.80 -9.63
N HIS A 232 -0.94 0.99 -10.95
CA HIS A 232 -1.28 -0.04 -11.92
C HIS A 232 -0.08 -0.13 -12.88
N PRO A 233 0.81 -1.13 -12.70
CA PRO A 233 2.07 -1.17 -13.42
C PRO A 233 1.86 -1.37 -14.93
N THR A 234 2.62 -0.61 -15.72
CA THR A 234 2.89 -0.93 -17.13
C THR A 234 4.16 -1.78 -17.25
N ILE A 235 4.40 -2.37 -18.43
CA ILE A 235 5.64 -3.10 -18.68
C ILE A 235 6.88 -2.21 -18.56
N ASP A 236 6.77 -0.94 -18.94
CA ASP A 236 7.89 0.01 -18.83
C ASP A 236 8.11 0.45 -17.38
N ASP A 237 7.05 0.60 -16.58
CA ASP A 237 7.19 0.78 -15.13
C ASP A 237 7.95 -0.39 -14.50
N TRP A 238 7.63 -1.62 -14.89
CA TRP A 238 8.31 -2.80 -14.37
C TRP A 238 9.79 -2.83 -14.77
N LYS A 239 10.12 -2.53 -16.02
CA LYS A 239 11.52 -2.42 -16.48
C LYS A 239 12.28 -1.36 -15.68
N THR A 240 11.69 -0.19 -15.44
CA THR A 240 12.34 0.86 -14.65
C THR A 240 12.50 0.43 -13.18
N ILE A 241 11.53 -0.27 -12.60
CA ILE A 241 11.67 -0.84 -11.25
C ILE A 241 12.85 -1.82 -11.18
N GLN A 242 13.01 -2.69 -12.19
CA GLN A 242 14.15 -3.62 -12.28
C GLN A 242 15.49 -2.88 -12.48
N LYS A 243 15.50 -1.82 -13.29
CA LYS A 243 16.67 -0.94 -13.48
C LYS A 243 17.10 -0.27 -12.17
N ILE A 244 16.14 0.28 -11.43
CA ILE A 244 16.40 0.84 -10.09
C ILE A 244 16.95 -0.26 -9.17
N ALA A 245 16.35 -1.46 -9.17
CA ALA A 245 16.85 -2.58 -8.38
C ALA A 245 18.30 -2.94 -8.72
N ASP A 246 18.67 -2.91 -10.00
CA ASP A 246 20.04 -3.15 -10.48
C ASP A 246 21.02 -2.09 -9.92
N TYR A 247 20.64 -0.81 -9.94
CA TYR A 247 21.43 0.24 -9.29
C TYR A 247 21.63 -0.04 -7.80
N LEU A 248 20.58 -0.45 -7.08
CA LEU A 248 20.68 -0.72 -5.64
C LEU A 248 21.63 -1.88 -5.31
N VAL A 249 21.56 -2.98 -6.07
CA VAL A 249 22.43 -4.14 -5.84
C VAL A 249 23.87 -3.92 -6.33
N ARG A 250 24.13 -2.90 -7.15
CA ARG A 250 25.49 -2.53 -7.58
C ARG A 250 26.12 -1.44 -6.70
N SER A 251 25.31 -0.53 -6.17
CA SER A 251 25.81 0.56 -5.34
C SER A 251 26.50 0.06 -4.06
N PRO A 252 27.53 0.77 -3.58
CA PRO A 252 28.11 0.52 -2.27
C PRO A 252 27.06 0.67 -1.18
N VAL A 253 26.98 -0.34 -0.31
CA VAL A 253 26.09 -0.31 0.85
C VAL A 253 26.82 0.43 1.96
N GLY A 254 26.82 1.77 1.90
CA GLY A 254 27.48 2.61 2.90
C GLY A 254 27.02 2.28 4.34
N LEU A 255 27.94 2.40 5.28
CA LEU A 255 27.77 1.99 6.69
C LEU A 255 27.07 3.05 7.53
#